data_AF-A0AAU7ZCY0-F1
#
_entry.id   AF-A0AAU7ZCY0-F1
#
_cell.length_a   1.000
_cell.length_b   1.000
_cell.length_c   1.000
_cell.angle_alpha   90.00
_cell.angle_beta   90.00
_cell.angle_gamma   90.00
#
_symmetry.space_group_name_H-M   'P 1'
#
loop_
_entity.id
_entity.type
_entity.pdbx_description
1 polymer ?
#
loop_
_entity_poly.entity_id
_entity_poly.type
_entity_poly.pdbx_seq_one_letter_code
_entity_poly.pdbx_strand_id
1 'polypeptide(L)' 'MSYVLPEKVKFRYRLVGHDRNWIDAGMRRQAFYNDLRPGHYTFQVIACNNDGVWNSVGVLFRFTVPPAWY' A
#
# COMPACT_ATOMS: atom_id res chain seq x y z
N MET A 1 -13.47 27.60 -6.57
CA MET A 1 -12.76 26.54 -7.30
C MET A 1 -11.59 26.09 -6.45
N SER A 2 -11.78 25.07 -5.61
CA SER A 2 -10.74 24.60 -4.69
C SER A 2 -9.69 23.83 -5.48
N TYR A 3 -8.52 24.44 -5.64
CA TYR A 3 -7.33 23.78 -6.17
C TYR A 3 -6.89 22.75 -5.13
N VAL A 4 -7.42 21.54 -5.19
CA VAL A 4 -6.96 20.42 -4.37
C VAL A 4 -5.54 20.14 -4.83
N LEU A 5 -4.56 20.72 -4.15
CA LEU A 5 -3.14 20.50 -4.40
C LEU A 5 -2.89 18.99 -4.41
N PRO A 6 -2.68 18.36 -5.59
CA PRO A 6 -2.51 16.91 -5.68
C PRO A 6 -1.19 16.45 -5.05
N GLU A 7 -0.31 17.39 -4.71
CA GLU A 7 1.02 17.15 -4.17
C GLU A 7 1.02 16.77 -2.68
N LYS A 8 -0.07 16.98 -1.93
CA LYS A 8 -0.13 16.65 -0.49
C LYS A 8 -0.99 15.43 -0.16
N VAL A 9 -1.14 14.50 -1.10
CA VAL A 9 -1.74 13.20 -0.80
C VAL A 9 -0.67 12.27 -0.23
N LYS A 10 -0.82 11.86 1.03
CA LYS A 10 0.07 10.85 1.63
C LYS A 10 -0.53 9.47 1.43
N PHE A 11 0.32 8.52 1.09
CA PHE A 11 -0.08 7.13 0.95
C PHE A 11 0.52 6.30 2.07
N ARG A 12 -0.28 5.35 2.56
CA ARG A 12 0.21 4.26 3.40
C ARG A 12 -0.16 2.95 2.77
N TYR A 13 0.77 2.01 2.82
CA TYR A 13 0.51 0.66 2.36
C TYR A 13 1.00 -0.36 3.37
N ARG A 14 0.51 -1.59 3.26
CA ARG A 14 1.06 -2.75 3.93
C ARG A 14 0.78 -4.00 3.12
N LEU A 15 1.68 -4.96 3.16
CA LEU A 15 1.48 -6.27 2.61
C LEU A 15 1.12 -7.25 3.72
N VAL A 16 -0.17 -7.57 3.83
CA VAL A 16 -0.65 -8.57 4.81
C VAL A 16 -0.04 -9.92 4.43
N GLY A 17 0.64 -10.54 5.39
CA GLY A 17 1.45 -11.75 5.21
C GLY A 17 2.97 -11.49 5.22
N HIS A 18 3.39 -10.22 5.12
CA HIS A 18 4.80 -9.83 5.21
C HIS A 18 5.02 -8.69 6.23
N ASP A 19 4.27 -7.59 6.10
CA ASP A 19 4.36 -6.44 6.98
C ASP A 19 3.48 -6.59 8.22
N ARG A 20 4.01 -6.20 9.38
CA ARG A 20 3.25 -6.12 10.63
C ARG A 20 2.50 -4.80 10.79
N ASN A 21 3.05 -3.70 10.26
CA ASN A 21 2.54 -2.34 10.43
C ASN A 21 2.35 -1.64 9.07
N TRP A 22 1.61 -0.54 9.07
CA TRP A 22 1.51 0.34 7.89
C TRP A 22 2.84 1.04 7.62
N ILE A 23 3.25 1.03 6.36
CA ILE A 23 4.42 1.75 5.86
C ILE A 23 3.94 3.06 5.25
N ASP A 24 4.51 4.18 5.71
CA ASP A 24 4.27 5.50 5.12
C ASP A 24 5.09 5.66 3.86
N ALA A 25 4.41 5.78 2.72
CA ALA A 25 5.04 5.94 1.42
C ALA A 25 5.35 7.41 1.10
N GLY A 26 4.89 8.35 1.94
CA GLY A 26 4.91 9.77 1.64
C GLY A 26 4.24 10.05 0.29
N MET A 27 5.02 10.61 -0.64
CA MET A 27 4.61 10.86 -2.03
C MET A 27 4.94 9.71 -2.99
N ARG A 28 5.70 8.69 -2.57
CA ARG A 28 6.06 7.56 -3.44
C ARG A 28 4.84 6.66 -3.65
N ARG A 29 4.64 6.26 -4.91
CA ARG A 29 3.56 5.35 -5.33
C ARG A 29 4.09 3.96 -5.70
N GLN A 30 5.23 3.57 -5.13
CA GLN A 30 5.91 2.32 -5.42
C GLN A 30 6.34 1.66 -4.09
N ALA A 31 6.21 0.34 -4.03
CA ALA A 31 6.65 -0.49 -2.92
C ALA A 31 7.48 -1.64 -3.50
N PHE A 32 8.62 -1.92 -2.89
CA PHE A 32 9.51 -3.01 -3.31
C PHE A 32 9.54 -4.07 -2.22
N TYR A 33 9.14 -5.30 -2.56
CA TYR A 33 9.23 -6.45 -1.69
C TYR A 33 10.19 -7.46 -2.32
N ASN A 34 11.23 -7.83 -1.57
CA ASN A 34 12.18 -8.85 -1.97
C ASN A 34 11.96 -10.10 -1.10
N ASP A 35 12.33 -11.26 -1.62
CA ASP A 35 12.28 -12.53 -0.88
C ASP A 35 10.88 -12.88 -0.33
N LEU A 36 9.83 -12.59 -1.10
CA LEU A 36 8.48 -13.03 -0.74
C LEU A 36 8.42 -14.55 -0.81
N ARG A 37 8.23 -15.17 0.35
CA ARG A 37 8.03 -16.61 0.46
C ARG A 37 6.77 -17.03 -0.29
N PRO A 38 6.68 -18.29 -0.75
CA PRO A 38 5.47 -18.81 -1.35
C PRO A 38 4.28 -18.67 -0.40
N GLY A 39 3.18 -18.12 -0.89
CA GLY A 39 2.01 -17.85 -0.05
C GLY A 39 1.04 -16.85 -0.64
N HIS A 40 -0.04 -16.61 0.11
CA HIS A 40 -1.07 -15.64 -0.24
C HIS A 40 -0.81 -14.31 0.44
N TYR A 41 -0.85 -13.24 -0.35
CA TYR A 41 -0.61 -11.89 0.14
C TYR A 41 -1.77 -10.97 -0.21
N THR A 42 -2.02 -10.00 0.67
CA THR A 42 -2.96 -8.91 0.39
C THR A 42 -2.24 -7.58 0.53
N PHE A 43 -1.99 -6.92 -0.58
CA PHE A 43 -1.50 -5.55 -0.60
C PHE A 43 -2.66 -4.62 -0.29
N GLN A 44 -2.52 -3.83 0.78
CA GLN A 44 -3.51 -2.85 1.20
C GLN A 44 -2.90 -1.47 1.06
N VAL A 45 -3.64 -0.54 0.47
CA VAL A 45 -3.24 0.85 0.35
C VAL A 45 -4.38 1.78 0.79
N ILE A 46 -4.03 2.80 1.56
CA ILE A 46 -4.90 3.89 1.97
C ILE A 46 -4.23 5.20 1.62
N ALA A 47 -5.04 6.22 1.31
CA ALA A 47 -4.56 7.56 1.02
C ALA A 47 -5.21 8.54 2.00
N CYS A 48 -4.45 9.50 2.49
CA CYS A 48 -5.01 10.66 3.18
C CYS A 48 -5.05 11.85 2.23
N ASN A 49 -6.15 12.60 2.24
CA ASN A 49 -6.17 13.90 1.58
C ASN A 49 -5.39 14.93 2.42
N ASN A 50 -5.26 16.15 1.91
CA ASN A 50 -4.56 17.26 2.58
C ASN A 50 -5.23 17.70 3.91
N ASP A 51 -6.49 17.31 4.14
CA ASP A 51 -7.23 17.55 5.40
C ASP A 51 -6.90 16.51 6.48
N GLY A 52 -5.98 15.57 6.21
CA GLY A 52 -5.64 14.50 7.15
C GLY A 52 -6.71 13.41 7.25
N VAL A 53 -7.77 13.49 6.43
CA VAL A 53 -8.81 12.47 6.36
C VAL A 53 -8.28 11.31 5.54
N TRP A 54 -8.03 10.18 6.22
CA TRP A 54 -7.72 8.92 5.60
C TRP A 54 -8.98 8.36 4.93
N ASN A 55 -8.89 8.05 3.64
CA ASN A 55 -9.95 7.32 2.99
C ASN A 55 -10.03 5.92 3.61
N SER A 56 -11.13 5.65 4.32
CA SER A 56 -11.36 4.39 5.02
C SER A 56 -11.69 3.24 4.08
N VAL A 57 -12.08 3.52 2.83
CA VAL A 57 -12.43 2.49 1.85
C VAL A 57 -11.18 1.72 1.41
N GLY A 58 -10.04 2.41 1.26
CA GLY A 58 -8.77 1.80 0.82
C GLY A 58 -8.90 1.03 -0.50
N VAL A 59 -7.79 0.43 -0.95
CA VAL A 59 -7.82 -0.58 -2.02
C VAL A 59 -7.07 -1.81 -1.53
N LEU A 60 -7.65 -2.97 -1.82
CA LEU A 60 -7.12 -4.28 -1.47
C LEU A 60 -6.78 -5.02 -2.76
N PHE A 61 -5.55 -5.46 -2.89
CA PHE A 61 -5.09 -6.28 -4.01
C PHE A 61 -4.55 -7.61 -3.49
N ARG A 62 -5.21 -8.71 -3.86
CA ARG A 62 -4.85 -10.06 -3.43
C ARG A 62 -4.07 -10.74 -4.53
N PHE A 63 -2.94 -11.33 -4.18
CA PHE A 63 -2.12 -12.11 -5.11
C PHE A 63 -1.48 -13.29 -4.39
N THR A 64 -1.01 -14.26 -5.16
CA THR A 64 -0.34 -15.46 -4.64
C THR A 64 1.03 -15.55 -5.26
N VAL A 65 2.05 -15.78 -4.43
CA VAL A 65 3.40 -16.08 -4.88
C VAL A 65 3.53 -17.61 -4.92
N PRO A 66 3.68 -18.21 -6.11
CA PRO A 66 3.81 -19.65 -6.22
C PRO A 66 5.16 -20.12 -5.64
N PRO A 67 5.25 -21.37 -5.19
CA PRO A 67 6.53 -21.97 -4.85
C PRO A 67 7.44 -22.00 -6.07
N ALA A 68 8.66 -21.51 -5.92
CA ALA A 68 9.70 -21.74 -6.91
C ALA A 68 10.19 -23.18 -6.77
N TRP A 69 9.98 -24.00 -7.80
CA TRP A 69 10.65 -25.30 -7.91
C TRP A 69 11.96 -25.10 -8.66
N TYR A 70 13.08 -25.53 -8.05
CA TYR A 70 14.42 -25.55 -8.65
C TYR A 70 14.82 -26.99 -8.92
#